data_AF-A0A031IHX7-F1
#
_entry.id   AF-A0A031IHX7-F1
#
_cell.length_a   1.000
_cell.length_b   1.000
_cell.length_c   1.000
_cell.angle_alpha   90.00
_cell.angle_beta   90.00
_cell.angle_gamma   90.00
#
_symmetry.space_group_name_H-M   'P 1'
#
loop_
_entity.id
_entity.type
_entity.pdbx_description
1 polymer ?
#
loop_
_entity_poly.entity_id
_entity_poly.type
_entity_poly.pdbx_seq_one_letter_code
_entity_poly.pdbx_strand_id
1 'polypeptide(L)' 'MEPTCVRCQETIETTVYQCSHACTFCEPCTKTLDHICQNCGELLEPATPVTT' A
#
# COMPACT_ATOMS: atom_id res chain seq x y z
N MET A 1 -12.88 6.91 5.19
CA MET A 1 -11.86 6.32 6.06
C MET A 1 -10.53 6.56 5.38
N GLU A 2 -9.60 7.26 6.01
CA GLU A 2 -8.28 7.48 5.45
C GLU A 2 -7.48 6.17 5.49
N PRO A 3 -6.77 5.79 4.41
CA PRO A 3 -5.99 4.56 4.41
C PRO A 3 -4.78 4.67 5.33
N THR A 4 -4.49 3.61 6.09
CA THR A 4 -3.32 3.52 6.98
C THR A 4 -2.34 2.50 6.45
N CYS A 5 -1.04 2.81 6.50
CA CYS A 5 0.00 1.87 6.08
C CYS A 5 0.15 0.73 7.09
N VAL A 6 0.07 -0.53 6.63
CA VAL A 6 0.20 -1.71 7.50
C VAL A 6 1.59 -1.80 8.17
N ARG A 7 2.64 -1.26 7.54
CA ARG A 7 4.01 -1.33 8.06
C ARG A 7 4.31 -0.27 9.13
N CYS A 8 4.14 1.01 8.78
CA CYS A 8 4.51 2.13 9.67
C CYS A 8 3.34 2.64 10.52
N GLN A 9 2.12 2.19 10.25
CA GLN A 9 0.88 2.62 10.93
C GLN A 9 0.57 4.12 10.78
N GLU A 10 1.22 4.80 9.83
CA GLU A 10 0.92 6.19 9.49
C GLU A 10 -0.25 6.29 8.51
N THR A 11 -1.01 7.37 8.63
CA THR A 11 -2.04 7.75 7.66
C THR A 11 -1.40 8.07 6.31
N ILE A 12 -1.98 7.56 5.22
CA ILE A 12 -1.48 7.76 3.86
C ILE A 12 -2.24 8.92 3.23
N GLU A 13 -1.55 10.04 3.04
CA GLU A 13 -2.11 11.23 2.36
C GLU A 13 -1.81 11.26 0.84
N THR A 14 -0.97 10.32 0.38
CA THR A 14 -0.47 10.26 -1.01
C THR A 14 -1.04 9.05 -1.75
N THR A 15 -0.40 8.67 -2.87
CA THR A 15 -0.68 7.41 -3.56
C THR A 15 -0.58 6.23 -2.60
N VAL A 16 -1.63 5.42 -2.63
CA VAL A 16 -1.73 4.15 -1.92
C VAL A 16 -1.22 3.04 -2.82
N TYR A 17 -0.49 2.09 -2.25
CA TYR A 17 -0.10 0.86 -2.93
C TYR A 17 -0.80 -0.33 -2.28
N GLN A 18 -1.36 -1.21 -3.10
CA GLN A 18 -2.09 -2.40 -2.64
C GLN A 18 -1.69 -3.65 -3.41
N CYS A 19 -1.75 -4.81 -2.74
CA CYS A 19 -1.71 -6.13 -3.40
C CYS A 19 -3.13 -6.66 -3.65
N SER A 20 -3.25 -7.82 -4.30
CA SER A 20 -4.52 -8.50 -4.61
C SER A 20 -5.37 -8.81 -3.37
N HIS A 21 -4.74 -8.91 -2.19
CA HIS A 21 -5.39 -9.12 -0.90
C HIS A 21 -5.72 -7.81 -0.15
N ALA A 22 -5.65 -6.66 -0.82
CA ALA A 22 -5.96 -5.34 -0.28
C ALA A 22 -5.11 -4.93 0.95
N CYS A 23 -3.89 -5.45 1.09
CA CYS A 23 -2.92 -4.92 2.05
C CYS A 23 -2.41 -3.56 1.57
N THR A 24 -2.51 -2.53 2.42
CA THR A 24 -2.26 -1.13 2.05
C THR A 24 -0.92 -0.63 2.56
N PHE A 25 -0.10 -0.04 1.67
CA PHE A 25 1.19 0.55 2.00
C PHE A 25 1.35 1.95 1.42
N CYS A 26 2.09 2.80 2.13
CA CYS A 26 2.52 4.09 1.61
C CYS A 26 3.73 3.92 0.68
N GLU A 27 3.94 4.88 -0.21
CA GLU A 27 5.06 4.87 -1.16
C GLU A 27 6.44 4.57 -0.54
N PRO A 28 6.88 5.21 0.57
CA PRO A 28 8.20 4.94 1.12
C PRO A 28 8.31 3.50 1.64
N CYS A 29 7.23 2.95 2.20
CA CYS A 29 7.22 1.54 2.62
C CYS A 29 7.24 0.60 1.43
N THR A 30 6.49 0.89 0.37
CA THR A 30 6.53 0.09 -0.87
C THR A 30 7.94 0.04 -1.47
N LYS A 31 8.63 1.19 -1.53
CA LYS A 31 10.03 1.26 -1.99
C LYS A 31 10.99 0.48 -1.11
N THR A 32 10.81 0.54 0.22
CA THR A 32 11.63 -0.22 1.17
C THR A 32 11.44 -1.73 1.02
N LEU A 33 10.26 -2.16 0.57
CA LEU A 33 9.90 -3.56 0.39
C LEU A 33 10.13 -4.05 -1.05
N ASP A 34 10.82 -3.27 -1.91
CA ASP A 34 11.03 -3.59 -3.33
C ASP A 34 9.72 -3.92 -4.08
N HIS A 35 8.64 -3.22 -3.74
CA HIS A 35 7.29 -3.46 -4.25
C HIS A 35 6.73 -4.86 -3.96
N ILE A 36 7.27 -5.58 -2.97
CA ILE A 36 6.75 -6.88 -2.54
C ILE A 36 6.03 -6.73 -1.21
N CYS A 37 4.77 -7.16 -1.17
CA CYS A 37 3.97 -7.15 0.05
C CYS A 37 4.62 -8.05 1.11
N GLN A 38 5.01 -7.47 2.26
CA GLN A 38 5.65 -8.24 3.34
C GLN A 38 4.73 -9.31 3.96
N ASN A 39 3.40 -9.16 3.79
CA ASN A 39 2.42 -10.09 4.36
C ASN A 39 2.07 -11.23 3.39
N CYS A 40 2.06 -10.96 2.08
CA CYS A 40 1.53 -11.88 1.07
C CYS A 40 2.59 -12.39 0.09
N GLY A 41 3.71 -11.67 -0.08
CA GLY A 41 4.72 -11.93 -1.11
C GLY A 41 4.33 -11.47 -2.53
N GLU A 42 3.15 -10.86 -2.70
CA GLU A 42 2.67 -10.36 -3.99
C GLU A 42 3.19 -8.96 -4.33
N LEU A 43 3.09 -8.57 -5.60
CA LEU A 43 3.44 -7.23 -6.06
C LEU A 43 2.49 -6.17 -5.46
N LEU A 44 3.06 -5.04 -5.08
CA LEU A 44 2.38 -3.84 -4.64
C LEU A 44 2.23 -2.87 -5.82
N GLU A 45 0.99 -2.64 -6.23
CA GLU A 45 0.66 -1.75 -7.35
C GLU A 45 0.00 -0.47 -6.83
N PRO A 46 0.22 0.68 -7.50
CA PRO A 46 -0.45 1.92 -7.13
C PRO A 46 -1.96 1.76 -7.32
N ALA A 47 -2.71 1.86 -6.24
CA ALA A 47 -4.16 1.89 -6.28
C ALA A 47 -4.60 3.27 -6.79
N THR A 48 -5.21 3.32 -7.97
CA THR A 48 -6.00 4.49 -8.37
C THR A 48 -7.17 4.63 -7.40
N PRO A 49 -7.58 5.85 -7.00
CA PRO A 49 -8.85 6.00 -6.31
C PRO A 49 -9.92 5.36 -7.21
N VAL A 50 -10.53 4.28 -6.73
CA VAL A 50 -11.68 3.68 -7.40
C VAL A 50 -12.75 4.76 -7.42
N THR A 51 -12.87 5.45 -8.55
CA THR A 51 -13.98 6.35 -8.84
C THR A 51 -15.24 5.49 -8.78
N THR A 52 -15.92 5.52 -7.65
CA THR A 52 -17.27 4.97 -7.48
C THR A 52 -18.27 6.09 -7.64
#